data_AF-A0A7H4PRH4-F1
#
_entry.id   AF-A0A7H4PRH4-F1
#
_cell.length_a   1.000
_cell.length_b   1.000
_cell.length_c   1.000
_cell.angle_alpha   90.00
_cell.angle_beta   90.00
_cell.angle_gamma   90.00
#
_symmetry.space_group_name_H-M   'P 1'
#
loop_
_entity.id
_entity.type
_entity.pdbx_description
1 polymer ?
#
loop_
_entity_poly.entity_id
_entity_poly.type
_entity_poly.pdbx_seq_one_letter_code
_entity_poly.pdbx_strand_id
1 'polypeptide(L)'
;MTYKLLDIIRTINVLTRQAHQLWLYGQISQQVHDRIILQLLSSLRVAMDNITKILNAENRVNGKYDALPFIQSIKRFKSVELYIASLETKAPVQSGHSNSSALLNKSNFC
;
A
#
# COMPACT_ATOMS: atom_id res chain seq x y z
N MET A 1 -1.15 -3.25 0.34
CA MET A 1 -0.20 -2.41 1.11
C MET A 1 -0.91 -1.41 2.03
N THR A 2 -1.99 -0.78 1.57
CA THR A 2 -2.83 0.17 2.34
C THR A 2 -3.31 -0.36 3.70
N TYR A 3 -3.75 -1.62 3.78
CA TYR A 3 -4.19 -2.24 5.03
C TYR A 3 -3.09 -2.31 6.11
N LYS A 4 -1.84 -2.58 5.70
CA LYS A 4 -0.70 -2.64 6.64
C LYS A 4 -0.36 -1.28 7.25
N LEU A 5 -0.57 -0.18 6.51
CA LEU A 5 -0.35 1.17 7.04
C LEU A 5 -1.41 1.53 8.08
N LEU A 6 -2.68 1.26 7.76
CA LEU A 6 -3.78 1.49 8.69
C LEU A 6 -3.58 0.69 9.99
N ASP A 7 -3.06 -0.53 9.90
CA ASP A 7 -2.72 -1.34 11.06
C ASP A 7 -1.55 -0.76 11.88
N ILE A 8 -0.50 -0.24 11.22
CA ILE A 8 0.63 0.42 11.91
C ILE A 8 0.15 1.69 12.63
N ILE A 9 -0.62 2.56 11.95
CA ILE A 9 -1.18 3.78 12.56
C ILE A 9 -2.08 3.42 13.74
N ARG A 10 -2.95 2.43 13.57
CA ARG A 10 -3.85 1.97 14.63
C ARG A 10 -3.08 1.44 15.83
N THR A 11 -2.06 0.62 15.59
CA THR A 11 -1.21 0.06 16.65
C THR A 11 -0.49 1.17 17.42
N ILE A 12 0.09 2.14 16.72
CA ILE A 12 0.77 3.27 17.36
C ILE A 12 -0.21 4.11 18.18
N ASN A 13 -1.42 4.37 17.68
CA ASN A 13 -2.45 5.08 18.45
C ASN A 13 -2.84 4.34 19.74
N VAL A 14 -2.97 3.01 19.69
CA VAL A 14 -3.26 2.20 20.88
C VAL A 14 -2.12 2.29 21.89
N LEU A 15 -0.87 2.12 21.44
CA LEU A 15 0.31 2.16 22.30
C LEU A 15 0.52 3.55 22.93
N THR A 16 0.31 4.62 22.18
CA THR A 16 0.35 5.99 22.70
C THR A 16 -0.68 6.19 23.79
N ARG A 17 -1.92 5.71 23.60
CA ARG A 17 -2.98 5.80 24.60
C ARG A 17 -2.63 5.03 25.87
N GLN A 18 -2.09 3.82 25.73
CA GLN A 18 -1.67 3.00 26.86
C GLN A 18 -0.53 3.67 27.63
N ALA A 19 0.51 4.15 26.94
CA ALA A 19 1.61 4.88 27.57
C ALA A 19 1.11 6.09 28.36
N HIS A 20 0.17 6.84 27.79
CA HIS A 20 -0.44 7.99 28.46
C HIS A 20 -1.24 7.58 29.71
N GLN A 21 -2.02 6.50 29.64
CA GLN A 21 -2.75 5.96 30.80
C GLN A 21 -1.81 5.51 31.92
N LEU A 22 -0.74 4.78 31.58
CA LEU A 22 0.28 4.36 32.56
C LEU A 22 0.89 5.57 33.28
N TRP A 23 1.15 6.65 32.54
CA TRP A 23 1.67 7.88 33.10
C TRP A 23 0.66 8.58 34.03
N LEU A 24 -0.60 8.71 33.60
CA LEU A 24 -1.67 9.31 34.41
C LEU A 24 -1.91 8.56 35.73
N TYR A 25 -1.78 7.22 35.71
CA TYR A 25 -1.88 6.40 36.91
C TYR A 25 -0.59 6.36 37.76
N GLY A 26 0.45 7.10 37.38
CA GLY A 26 1.73 7.14 38.08
C GLY A 26 2.53 5.84 38.00
N GLN A 27 2.18 4.93 37.08
CA GLN A 27 2.86 3.64 36.89
C GLN A 27 4.19 3.78 36.16
N ILE A 28 4.36 4.86 35.39
CA ILE A 28 5.62 5.23 34.73
C ILE A 28 5.95 6.70 34.99
N SER A 29 7.24 7.03 35.07
CA SER A 29 7.68 8.41 35.20
C SER A 29 7.50 9.19 33.89
N GLN A 30 7.48 10.52 33.99
CA GLN A 30 7.40 11.40 32.81
C GLN A 30 8.55 11.14 31.82
N GLN A 31 9.76 10.90 32.31
CA GLN A 31 10.92 10.58 31.46
C GLN A 31 10.72 9.28 30.66
N VAL A 32 10.10 8.27 31.27
CA VAL A 32 9.77 7.00 30.59
C VAL A 32 8.65 7.21 29.57
N HIS A 33 7.60 7.95 29.94
CA HIS A 33 6.53 8.33 29.03
C HIS A 33 7.07 9.03 27.78
N ASP A 34 7.87 10.08 27.95
CA ASP A 34 8.39 10.87 26.83
C ASP A 34 9.29 10.05 25.90
N ARG A 35 10.09 9.14 26.47
CA ARG A 35 10.90 8.20 25.68
C ARG A 35 10.04 7.26 24.85
N ILE A 36 8.95 6.73 25.43
CA ILE A 36 8.02 5.86 24.71
C ILE A 36 7.35 6.63 23.56
N ILE A 37 6.86 7.85 23.81
CA ILE A 37 6.24 8.68 22.78
C ILE A 37 7.21 8.98 21.64
N LEU A 38 8.45 9.37 21.96
CA LEU A 38 9.48 9.62 20.94
C LEU A 38 9.80 8.38 20.10
N GLN A 39 9.89 7.21 20.73
CA GLN A 39 10.12 5.95 20.02
C GLN A 39 8.96 5.62 19.07
N LEU A 40 7.72 5.76 19.52
CA LEU A 40 6.52 5.52 18.71
C LEU A 40 6.45 6.47 17.51
N LEU A 41 6.76 7.76 17.71
CA LEU A 41 6.82 8.75 16.62
C LEU A 41 7.92 8.43 15.61
N SER A 42 9.09 7.99 16.09
CA SER A 42 10.20 7.56 15.23
C SER A 42 9.80 6.36 14.36
N SER A 43 9.17 5.34 14.96
CA SER A 43 8.66 4.18 14.22
C SER A 43 7.62 4.55 13.18
N LEU A 44 6.69 5.47 13.49
CA LEU A 44 5.72 5.96 12.52
C LEU A 44 6.40 6.66 11.34
N ARG A 45 7.39 7.51 11.62
CA ARG A 45 8.15 8.20 10.57
C ARG A 45 8.85 7.23 9.63
N VAL A 46 9.54 6.22 10.17
CA VAL A 46 10.20 5.18 9.36
C VAL A 46 9.20 4.41 8.51
N ALA A 47 8.03 4.07 9.06
CA ALA A 47 6.98 3.40 8.30
C ALA A 47 6.47 4.27 7.14
N MET A 48 6.23 5.56 7.37
CA MET A 48 5.82 6.51 6.33
C MET A 48 6.91 6.72 5.27
N ASP A 49 8.18 6.81 5.65
CA ASP A 49 9.31 6.93 4.72
C ASP A 49 9.44 5.70 3.82
N ASN A 50 9.30 4.50 4.38
CA ASN A 50 9.34 3.26 3.60
C ASN A 50 8.18 3.18 2.61
N ILE A 51 6.99 3.63 3.00
CA ILE A 51 5.83 3.69 2.10
C ILE A 51 6.06 4.71 0.99
N THR A 52 6.59 5.88 1.32
CA THR A 52 6.91 6.93 0.34
C THR A 52 7.92 6.40 -0.68
N LYS A 53 8.93 5.63 -0.24
CA LYS A 53 9.88 4.96 -1.13
C LYS A 53 9.20 3.92 -2.03
N ILE A 54 8.31 3.10 -1.50
CA ILE A 54 7.56 2.09 -2.27
C ILE A 54 6.67 2.76 -3.31
N LEU A 55 5.86 3.75 -2.92
CA LEU A 55 4.99 4.50 -3.84
C LEU A 55 5.81 5.22 -4.92
N ASN A 56 6.94 5.82 -4.56
CA ASN A 56 7.83 6.47 -5.53
C ASN A 56 8.52 5.45 -6.45
N ALA A 57 8.75 4.21 -6.01
CA ALA A 57 9.30 3.14 -6.83
C ALA A 57 8.26 2.52 -7.75
N GLU A 58 7.05 2.24 -7.25
CA GLU A 58 5.92 1.71 -8.02
C GLU A 58 5.47 2.70 -9.11
N ASN A 59 5.52 4.01 -8.84
CA ASN A 59 5.17 5.06 -9.80
C ASN A 59 6.33 5.45 -10.75
N ARG A 60 7.48 4.77 -10.70
CA ARG A 60 8.63 5.04 -11.58
C ARG A 60 8.60 4.16 -12.83
N VAL A 61 8.32 4.76 -13.98
CA VAL A 61 8.73 4.22 -15.29
C VAL A 61 10.14 4.75 -15.58
N ASN A 62 11.16 3.88 -15.59
CA ASN A 62 12.57 4.24 -15.88
C ASN A 62 13.18 5.37 -15.02
N GLY A 63 12.81 5.47 -13.73
CA GLY A 63 13.54 6.30 -12.76
C GLY A 63 13.17 7.79 -12.70
N LYS A 64 12.33 8.30 -13.60
CA LYS A 64 11.74 9.65 -13.51
C LYS A 64 10.21 9.54 -13.56
N TYR A 65 9.53 10.23 -12.65
CA TYR A 65 8.08 10.43 -12.76
C TYR A 65 7.83 11.32 -13.98
N ASP A 66 7.44 10.72 -15.10
CA ASP A 66 6.98 11.47 -16.26
C ASP A 66 5.47 11.71 -16.09
N ALA A 67 5.10 12.94 -15.77
CA ALA A 67 3.71 13.33 -15.62
C ALA A 67 3.00 13.46 -16.99
N LEU A 68 3.74 13.55 -18.10
CA LEU A 68 3.16 13.81 -19.42
C LEU A 68 2.16 12.74 -19.88
N PRO A 69 2.42 11.43 -19.73
CA PRO A 69 1.45 10.39 -20.08
C PRO A 69 0.18 10.45 -19.23
N PHE A 70 0.32 10.77 -17.93
CA PHE A 70 -0.82 10.96 -17.03
C PHE A 70 -1.65 12.18 -17.44
N ILE A 71 -1.00 13.33 -17.68
CA ILE A 71 -1.66 14.57 -18.11
C ILE A 71 -2.34 14.38 -19.48
N GLN A 72 -1.74 13.65 -20.42
CA GLN A 72 -2.37 13.35 -21.70
C GLN A 72 -3.57 12.41 -21.55
N SER A 73 -3.49 11.45 -20.63
CA SER A 73 -4.58 10.51 -20.37
C SER A 73 -5.77 11.22 -19.74
N ILE A 74 -5.54 12.06 -18.72
CA ILE A 74 -6.62 12.76 -18.00
C ILE A 74 -7.34 13.80 -18.86
N LYS A 75 -6.63 14.45 -19.80
CA LYS A 75 -7.23 15.40 -20.76
C LYS A 75 -8.31 14.77 -21.66
N ARG A 76 -8.34 13.44 -21.78
CA ARG A 76 -9.37 12.72 -22.55
C ARG A 76 -10.67 12.54 -21.77
N PHE A 77 -10.65 12.83 -20.46
CA PHE A 77 -11.80 12.71 -19.57
C PHE A 77 -12.27 14.09 -19.14
N LYS A 78 -13.59 14.24 -18.97
CA LYS A 78 -14.18 15.52 -18.55
C LYS A 78 -13.85 15.88 -17.10
N SER A 79 -13.49 14.91 -16.27
CA SER A 79 -13.09 15.12 -14.89
C SER A 79 -12.16 14.01 -14.38
N VAL A 80 -11.51 14.27 -13.25
CA VAL A 80 -10.61 13.30 -12.59
C VAL A 80 -11.39 12.09 -12.09
N GLU A 81 -12.60 12.28 -11.57
CA GLU A 81 -13.44 11.17 -11.08
C GLU A 81 -13.81 10.19 -12.20
N LEU A 82 -14.10 10.69 -13.41
CA LEU A 82 -14.39 9.86 -14.58
C LEU A 82 -13.18 9.06 -15.05
N TYR A 83 -11.98 9.64 -14.93
CA TYR A 83 -10.74 8.92 -15.21
C TYR A 83 -10.51 7.77 -14.22
N ILE A 84 -10.69 8.03 -12.92
CA ILE A 84 -10.53 7.02 -11.86
C ILE A 84 -11.52 5.85 -12.07
N ALA A 85 -12.79 6.15 -12.33
CA ALA A 85 -13.80 5.13 -12.63
C ALA A 85 -13.43 4.27 -13.85
N SER A 86 -12.79 4.85 -14.87
CA SER A 86 -12.34 4.10 -16.06
C SER A 86 -11.19 3.12 -15.76
N LEU A 87 -10.37 3.39 -14.75
CA LEU A 87 -9.30 2.49 -14.31
C LEU A 87 -9.85 1.32 -13.50
N GLU A 88 -10.87 1.57 -12.66
CA GLU A 88 -11.52 0.55 -11.84
C GLU A 88 -12.28 -0.49 -12.69
N THR A 89 -12.83 -0.08 -13.84
CA THR A 89 -13.46 -1.01 -14.80
C THR A 89 -12.48 -1.91 -15.58
N LYS A 90 -11.16 -1.70 -15.45
CA LYS A 90 -10.14 -2.39 -16.27
C LYS A 90 -9.40 -3.55 -15.58
N ALA A 91 -9.78 -3.98 -14.39
CA ALA A 91 -9.21 -5.20 -13.78
C ALA A 91 -10.31 -6.22 -13.42
N PRO A 92 -10.16 -7.54 -13.72
CA PRO A 92 -8.96 -8.25 -14.20
C PRO A 92 -9.12 -8.87 -15.61
N VAL A 93 -8.09 -8.72 -16.45
CA VAL A 93 -7.86 -9.68 -17.55
C VAL A 93 -7.33 -10.96 -16.90
N GLN A 94 -8.16 -12.01 -16.96
CA GLN A 94 -7.76 -13.37 -16.62
C GLN A 94 -6.50 -13.74 -17.42
N SER A 95 -5.44 -14.12 -16.71
CA SER A 95 -4.30 -14.82 -17.27
C SER A 95 -4.75 -16.20 -17.76
N GLY A 96 -5.17 -16.27 -19.02
CA GLY A 96 -5.61 -17.50 -19.68
C GLY A 96 -4.80 -17.77 -20.94
N HIS A 97 -3.50 -18.01 -20.80
CA HIS A 97 -2.73 -18.74 -21.81
C HIS A 97 -2.14 -19.98 -21.13
N SER A 98 -2.98 -21.00 -21.01
CA SER A 98 -2.54 -22.35 -20.67
C SER A 98 -1.73 -22.88 -21.84
N ASN A 99 -0.41 -22.94 -21.66
CA ASN A 99 0.49 -23.63 -22.58
C ASN A 99 0.04 -25.09 -22.69
N SER A 100 -0.22 -25.53 -23.92
CA SER A 100 -0.49 -26.93 -24.29
C SER A 100 0.50 -27.87 -23.63
N SER A 101 -0.01 -28.70 -22.73
CA SER A 101 0.68 -29.89 -22.23
C SER A 101 -0.17 -31.10 -22.59
N ALA A 102 0.38 -31.88 -23.52
CA ALA A 102 0.21 -33.31 -23.77
C ALA A 102 -1.09 -33.99 -23.31
N LEU A 103 -1.85 -34.52 -24.28
CA LEU A 103 -2.55 -35.82 -24.17
C LEU A 103 -2.96 -36.28 -25.58
N LEU A 104 -2.00 -36.77 -26.36
CA LEU A 104 -2.27 -37.55 -27.56
C LEU A 104 -2.14 -39.02 -27.18
N ASN A 105 -3.21 -39.57 -26.63
CA ASN A 105 -3.38 -41.02 -26.58
C ASN A 105 -4.86 -41.38 -26.52
N LYS A 106 -5.40 -41.79 -27.66
CA LYS A 106 -6.54 -42.70 -27.76
C LYS A 106 -6.56 -43.28 -29.17
N SER A 107 -5.90 -44.44 -29.26
CA SER A 107 -6.28 -45.55 -30.11
C SER A 107 -7.81 -45.75 -30.12
N ASN A 108 -8.39 -45.87 -31.31
CA ASN A 108 -9.50 -46.76 -31.66
C ASN A 108 -9.74 -46.68 -33.17
N PHE A 109 -9.14 -47.62 -33.90
CA PHE A 109 -9.58 -48.04 -35.23
C PHE A 109 -10.65 -49.13 -35.05
N CYS A 110 -11.59 -49.19 -35.99
CA CYS A 110 -12.71 -50.14 -36.10
C CYS A 110 -12.33 -51.61 -35.87
#